data_AF-A0A0B2UV73-F1
#
_entry.id   AF-A0A0B2UV73-F1
#
_cell.length_a   1.000
_cell.length_b   1.000
_cell.length_c   1.000
_cell.angle_alpha   90.00
_cell.angle_beta   90.00
_cell.angle_gamma   90.00
#
_symmetry.space_group_name_H-M   'P 1'
#
loop_
_entity.id
_entity.type
_entity.pdbx_description
1 polymer ?
#
loop_
_entity_poly.entity_id
_entity_poly.type
_entity_poly.pdbx_seq_one_letter_code
_entity_poly.pdbx_strand_id
1 'polypeptide(L)'
;MCKPKKVVIPNAGNADAIKALKIAYDEKVKPTEIRHLYASFDTPPIRDPELFGKPTVMLLGQYSVGKTSMISYLLNGTYPGADIGPEPTTDIDGNKEQCT
;
A
#
# COMPACT_ATOMS: atom_id res chain seq x y z
N MET A 1 -0.99 41.28 7.21
CA MET A 1 -0.75 39.83 7.43
C MET A 1 -1.96 39.06 6.93
N CYS A 2 -1.79 38.24 5.88
CA CYS A 2 -2.87 37.40 5.36
C CYS A 2 -2.97 36.15 6.25
N LYS A 3 -4.09 35.97 6.97
CA LYS A 3 -4.31 34.75 7.75
C LYS A 3 -4.52 33.60 6.76
N PRO A 4 -3.90 32.42 6.95
CA PRO A 4 -4.15 31.28 6.10
C PRO A 4 -5.66 30.97 6.12
N LYS A 5 -6.25 30.84 4.93
CA LYS A 5 -7.67 30.57 4.76
C LYS A 5 -7.91 29.15 5.27
N LYS A 6 -8.58 29.03 6.43
CA LYS A 6 -8.92 27.74 7.04
C LYS A 6 -9.76 26.92 6.05
N VAL A 7 -9.23 25.82 5.50
CA VAL A 7 -10.04 24.96 4.64
C VAL A 7 -11.08 24.26 5.53
N VAL A 8 -12.33 24.31 5.09
CA VAL A 8 -13.43 23.64 5.77
C VAL A 8 -13.33 22.16 5.41
N ILE A 9 -13.03 21.32 6.39
CA ILE A 9 -13.01 19.87 6.23
C ILE A 9 -14.48 19.43 6.05
N PRO A 10 -14.86 18.83 4.91
CA PRO A 10 -16.25 18.43 4.69
C PRO A 10 -16.69 17.36 5.69
N ASN A 11 -17.96 17.39 6.12
CA ASN A 11 -18.54 16.33 6.95
C ASN A 11 -18.52 15.02 6.14
N ALA A 12 -17.64 14.10 6.52
CA ALA A 12 -17.36 12.89 5.77
C ALA A 12 -18.55 11.93 5.77
N GLY A 13 -19.36 11.96 4.71
CA GLY A 13 -20.07 10.77 4.28
C GLY A 13 -19.07 9.72 3.77
N ASN A 14 -19.40 8.42 3.89
CA ASN A 14 -18.47 7.32 3.60
C ASN A 14 -17.79 7.40 2.21
N ALA A 15 -18.45 7.99 1.21
CA ALA A 15 -17.92 8.10 -0.16
C ALA A 15 -16.80 9.15 -0.33
N ASP A 16 -16.70 10.16 0.55
CA ASP A 16 -15.73 11.26 0.43
C ASP A 16 -14.74 11.34 1.61
N ALA A 17 -14.79 10.37 2.52
CA ALA A 17 -13.93 10.32 3.70
C ALA A 17 -12.43 10.38 3.36
N ILE A 18 -12.00 9.67 2.31
CA ILE A 18 -10.60 9.63 1.88
C ILE A 18 -10.12 11.03 1.43
N LYS A 19 -10.97 11.78 0.70
CA LYS A 19 -10.65 13.15 0.27
C LYS A 19 -10.57 14.11 1.46
N ALA A 20 -11.49 13.97 2.42
CA ALA A 20 -11.48 14.76 3.65
C ALA A 20 -10.19 14.51 4.46
N LEU A 21 -9.76 13.25 4.56
CA LEU A 21 -8.51 12.86 5.21
C LEU A 21 -7.30 13.46 4.48
N LYS A 22 -7.29 13.47 3.15
CA LYS A 22 -6.20 14.09 2.38
C LYS A 22 -6.05 15.56 2.69
N ILE A 23 -7.16 16.30 2.66
CA ILE A 23 -7.18 17.74 2.98
C ILE A 23 -6.67 17.98 4.39
N ALA A 24 -7.13 17.19 5.37
CA ALA A 24 -6.70 17.32 6.75
C ALA A 24 -5.20 17.02 6.94
N TYR A 25 -4.66 16.01 6.25
CA TYR A 25 -3.24 15.66 6.27
C TYR A 25 -2.38 16.78 5.69
N ASP A 26 -2.74 17.31 4.51
CA ASP A 26 -1.99 18.37 3.84
C ASP A 26 -1.97 19.68 4.65
N GLU A 27 -3.08 20.04 5.30
CA GLU A 27 -3.15 21.27 6.09
C GLU A 27 -2.43 21.22 7.43
N LYS A 28 -2.47 20.07 8.13
CA LYS A 28 -2.05 20.00 9.54
C LYS A 28 -0.81 19.13 9.75
N VAL A 29 -0.76 17.96 9.13
CA VAL A 29 0.24 16.92 9.45
C VAL A 29 1.50 17.12 8.62
N LYS A 30 1.36 17.22 7.29
CA LYS A 30 2.47 17.44 6.35
C LYS A 30 3.40 18.62 6.71
N PRO A 31 2.91 19.84 7.06
CA PRO A 31 3.82 20.93 7.44
C PRO A 31 4.58 20.63 8.74
N THR A 32 4.00 19.84 9.64
CA THR A 32 4.65 19.43 10.89
C THR A 32 5.74 18.39 10.64
N GLU A 33 5.49 17.41 9.77
CA GLU A 33 6.49 16.40 9.36
C GLU A 33 7.71 17.05 8.70
N ILE A 34 7.49 18.00 7.79
CA ILE A 34 8.56 18.73 7.11
C ILE A 34 9.36 19.57 8.10
N ARG A 35 8.69 20.28 9.02
CA ARG A 35 9.35 21.12 10.02
C ARG A 35 10.27 20.33 10.95
N HIS A 36 9.93 19.07 11.24
CA HIS A 36 10.71 18.21 12.13
C HIS A 36 11.58 17.18 11.39
N LEU A 37 11.70 17.29 10.05
CA LEU A 37 12.50 16.36 9.22
C LEU A 37 12.13 14.88 9.47
N TYR A 38 10.83 14.60 9.64
CA TYR A 38 10.34 13.26 10.01
C TYR A 38 10.77 12.16 9.03
N ALA A 39 10.88 12.52 7.75
CA ALA A 39 11.33 11.61 6.68
C ALA A 39 12.74 11.02 6.91
N SER A 40 13.58 11.67 7.72
CA SER A 40 14.93 11.17 8.02
C SER A 40 14.95 10.14 9.15
N PHE A 41 13.85 9.98 9.90
CA PHE A 41 13.78 9.11 11.06
C PHE A 41 12.97 7.84 10.80
N ASP A 42 11.85 7.96 10.10
CA ASP A 42 10.90 6.87 9.97
C ASP A 42 10.31 6.81 8.55
N THR A 43 9.28 7.60 8.27
CA THR A 43 8.53 7.52 7.02
C THR A 43 8.46 8.84 6.26
N PRO A 44 8.57 8.80 4.91
CA PRO A 44 8.39 9.99 4.08
C PRO A 44 6.92 10.45 4.07
N PRO A 45 6.65 11.70 3.65
CA PRO A 45 5.28 12.21 3.57
C PRO A 45 4.40 11.35 2.65
N ILE A 46 3.16 11.12 3.09
CA ILE A 46 2.17 10.30 2.40
C ILE A 46 1.90 10.86 1.01
N ARG A 47 1.95 9.99 -0.01
CA ARG A 47 1.71 10.34 -1.41
C ARG A 47 0.28 10.00 -1.82
N ASP A 48 -0.21 10.67 -2.85
CA ASP A 48 -1.57 10.44 -3.37
C ASP A 48 -1.86 8.97 -3.73
N PRO A 49 -0.94 8.22 -4.39
CA PRO A 49 -1.19 6.81 -4.71
C PRO A 49 -1.30 5.90 -3.47
N GLU A 50 -0.73 6.29 -2.33
CA GLU A 50 -0.81 5.51 -1.08
C GLU A 50 -2.18 5.68 -0.43
N LEU A 51 -2.82 6.84 -0.63
CA LEU A 51 -4.14 7.11 -0.06
C LEU A 51 -5.30 6.71 -1.00
N PHE A 52 -5.13 6.89 -2.31
CA PHE A 52 -6.14 6.57 -3.33
C PHE A 52 -5.87 5.22 -4.03
N GLY A 53 -4.84 4.50 -3.60
CA GLY A 53 -4.47 3.20 -4.14
C GLY A 53 -5.57 2.15 -3.95
N LYS A 54 -5.52 1.11 -4.78
CA LYS A 54 -6.39 -0.05 -4.59
C LYS A 54 -6.01 -0.75 -3.27
N PRO A 55 -6.99 -1.20 -2.47
CA PRO A 55 -6.69 -1.97 -1.28
C PRO A 55 -5.90 -3.22 -1.68
N THR A 56 -4.76 -3.44 -1.03
CA THR A 56 -3.86 -4.56 -1.31
C THR A 56 -3.90 -5.55 -0.16
N VAL A 57 -3.97 -6.85 -0.47
CA VAL A 57 -3.93 -7.94 0.52
C VAL A 57 -2.62 -8.69 0.35
N MET A 58 -1.86 -8.83 1.44
CA MET A 58 -0.61 -9.61 1.47
C MET A 58 -0.84 -10.90 2.25
N LEU A 59 -0.63 -12.06 1.60
CA LEU A 59 -0.71 -13.37 2.24
C LEU A 59 0.70 -13.85 2.60
N LEU A 60 0.99 -13.98 3.89
CA LEU A 60 2.26 -14.50 4.41
C LEU A 60 2.05 -15.89 5.02
N GLY A 61 3.05 -16.76 4.89
CA GLY A 61 3.02 -18.10 5.47
C GLY A 61 4.10 -19.01 4.88
N GLN A 62 4.40 -20.11 5.57
CA GLN A 62 5.39 -21.09 5.15
C GLN A 62 5.03 -21.78 3.82
N TYR A 63 5.96 -22.55 3.27
CA TYR A 63 5.73 -23.34 2.06
C TYR A 63 4.54 -24.30 2.24
N SER A 64 3.79 -24.51 1.15
CA SER A 64 2.71 -25.51 1.08
C SER A 64 1.51 -25.32 2.02
N VAL A 65 1.34 -24.15 2.65
CA VAL A 65 0.15 -23.81 3.46
C VAL A 65 -1.06 -23.32 2.65
N GLY A 66 -1.02 -23.48 1.32
CA GLY A 66 -2.16 -23.17 0.44
C GLY A 66 -2.37 -21.68 0.11
N LYS A 67 -1.35 -20.82 0.22
CA LYS A 67 -1.44 -19.39 -0.14
C LYS A 67 -1.90 -19.18 -1.60
N THR A 68 -1.25 -19.88 -2.53
CA THR A 68 -1.59 -19.85 -3.95
C THR A 68 -3.00 -20.41 -4.19
N SER A 69 -3.34 -21.50 -3.52
CA SER A 69 -4.67 -22.11 -3.60
C SER A 69 -5.77 -21.20 -3.06
N MET A 70 -5.51 -20.42 -2.01
CA MET A 70 -6.46 -19.46 -1.44
C MET A 70 -6.74 -18.32 -2.42
N ILE A 71 -5.72 -17.80 -3.10
CA ILE A 71 -5.90 -16.76 -4.13
C ILE A 71 -6.73 -17.32 -5.29
N SER A 72 -6.40 -18.51 -5.77
CA SER A 72 -7.16 -19.16 -6.85
C SER A 72 -8.62 -19.46 -6.46
N TYR A 73 -8.86 -19.82 -5.19
CA TYR A 73 -10.20 -20.00 -4.65
C TYR A 73 -11.00 -18.69 -4.63
N LEU A 74 -10.40 -17.58 -4.20
CA LEU A 74 -11.07 -16.27 -4.20
C LEU A 74 -11.34 -15.73 -5.62
N LEU A 75 -10.47 -16.04 -6.57
CA LEU A 75 -10.61 -15.62 -7.96
C LEU A 75 -11.46 -16.59 -8.81
N ASN A 76 -11.91 -17.72 -8.24
CA ASN A 76 -12.57 -18.81 -8.97
C ASN A 76 -11.81 -19.25 -10.25
N GLY A 77 -10.47 -19.19 -10.23
CA GLY A 77 -9.65 -19.44 -11.41
C GLY A 77 -8.16 -19.36 -11.15
N THR A 78 -7.36 -19.66 -12.18
CA THR A 78 -5.90 -19.52 -12.13
C THR A 78 -5.50 -18.09 -12.48
N TYR A 79 -4.46 -17.58 -11.82
CA TYR A 79 -3.88 -16.26 -12.11
C TYR A 79 -2.47 -16.43 -12.68
N PRO A 80 -2.01 -15.52 -13.55
CA PRO A 80 -0.67 -15.61 -14.15
C PRO A 80 0.40 -15.50 -13.05
N GLY A 81 1.36 -16.44 -13.06
CA GLY A 81 2.39 -16.55 -12.02
C GLY A 81 2.03 -17.45 -10.83
N ALA A 82 0.84 -18.06 -10.84
CA ALA A 82 0.48 -19.12 -9.90
C ALA A 82 1.12 -20.44 -10.33
N ASP A 83 2.38 -20.66 -10.01
CA ASP A 83 2.99 -21.99 -10.16
C ASP A 83 2.71 -22.82 -8.91
N ILE A 84 1.84 -23.82 -9.04
CA ILE A 84 1.46 -24.75 -7.96
C ILE A 84 2.23 -26.04 -8.23
N GLY A 85 3.55 -25.98 -8.08
CA GLY A 85 4.43 -27.15 -8.11
C GLY A 85 4.61 -27.75 -6.70
N PRO A 86 4.89 -29.06 -6.56
CA PRO A 86 5.29 -29.68 -5.30
C PRO A 86 6.71 -29.27 -4.85
N GLU A 87 7.48 -28.63 -5.72
CA GLU A 87 8.78 -28.02 -5.41
C GLU A 87 8.61 -26.57 -4.89
N PRO A 88 9.57 -26.05 -4.10
CA PRO A 88 9.48 -24.70 -3.55
C PRO A 88 9.59 -23.65 -4.67
N THR A 89 8.48 -23.27 -5.29
CA THR A 89 8.46 -22.22 -6.31
C THR A 89 8.41 -20.83 -5.69
N THR A 90 9.42 -20.47 -4.91
CA THR A 90 9.56 -19.10 -4.38
C THR A 90 11.01 -18.63 -4.41
N ASP A 91 11.60 -18.61 -5.61
CA ASP A 91 12.78 -17.79 -5.92
C ASP A 91 12.38 -16.74 -6.97
N ILE A 92 11.77 -15.64 -6.53
CA ILE A 92 11.63 -14.42 -7.36
C ILE A 92 12.53 -13.28 -6.83
N ASP A 93 13.27 -13.49 -5.73
CA ASP A 93 14.25 -12.54 -5.22
C ASP A 93 15.63 -13.21 -5.06
N GLY A 94 16.32 -13.44 -6.18
CA GLY A 94 17.70 -13.95 -6.11
C GLY A 94 18.27 -14.39 -7.46
N ASN A 95 19.07 -13.51 -8.05
CA ASN A 95 20.19 -13.80 -8.96
C ASN A 95 19.98 -14.94 -9.98
N LYS A 96 19.57 -14.58 -11.21
CA LYS A 96 19.75 -15.45 -12.38
C LYS A 96 21.25 -15.53 -12.69
N GLU A 97 21.98 -16.41 -12.01
CA GLU A 97 23.19 -16.97 -12.58
C GLU A 97 22.77 -18.01 -13.63
N GLN A 98 23.05 -17.66 -14.89
CA GLN A 98 23.03 -18.59 -16.01
C GLN A 98 23.90 -19.81 -15.67
N CYS A 99 23.34 -21.01 -15.76
CA CYS A 99 24.11 -22.21 -16.11
C CYS A 99 23.49 -22.83 -17.36
N THR A 100 24.18 -22.63 -18.48
CA THR A 100 24.30 -23.60 -19.57
C THR A 100 24.83 -24.93 -19.06
#